data_AF-X1CE65-F1
#
_entry.id   AF-X1CE65-F1
#
_cell.length_a   1.000
_cell.length_b   1.000
_cell.length_c   1.000
_cell.angle_alpha   90.00
_cell.angle_beta   90.00
_cell.angle_gamma   90.00
#
_symmetry.space_group_name_H-M   'P 1'
#
loop_
_entity.id
_entity.type
_entity.pdbx_description
1 polymer ?
#
loop_
_entity_poly.entity_id
_entity_poly.type
_entity_poly.pdbx_seq_one_letter_code
_entity_poly.pdbx_strand_id
1 'polypeptide(L)'
;MAGVEQESRLFDGHTTWAIPGNHDCQYSDLEYLDSSALGNWFETGLVKRLSEEVISIEKYRIQFLGWEFGDLLPKASADAFSVLVGHAFYESAPIKGKDLVITEDEIVEGGYDIVVLGHDHAKYSPITLDNGYFLFPRLLQENFLGWKGGDSGITSLKFKTAACGHSKLHFEN
;
A
#
# COMPACT_ATOMS: atom_id res chain seq x y z
N MET A 1 2.75 -29.24 -7.30
CA MET A 1 3.60 -28.40 -6.43
C MET A 1 2.79 -28.13 -5.18
N ALA A 2 3.27 -28.58 -4.02
CA ALA A 2 2.55 -28.43 -2.76
C ALA A 2 2.71 -26.99 -2.27
N GLY A 3 1.59 -26.30 -2.06
CA GLY A 3 1.57 -24.99 -1.41
C GLY A 3 2.00 -25.17 0.04
N VAL A 4 2.97 -24.37 0.48
CA VAL A 4 3.37 -24.30 1.88
C VAL A 4 2.32 -23.43 2.58
N GLU A 5 1.40 -24.05 3.31
CA GLU A 5 0.60 -23.35 4.30
C GLU A 5 1.54 -22.92 5.44
N GLN A 6 1.96 -21.67 5.41
CA GLN A 6 2.79 -21.09 6.46
C GLN A 6 1.86 -20.62 7.59
N GLU A 7 1.82 -21.37 8.70
CA GLU A 7 1.11 -20.95 9.91
C GLU A 7 1.76 -19.68 10.47
N SER A 8 1.13 -18.53 10.20
CA SER A 8 1.57 -17.25 10.75
C SER A 8 1.29 -17.22 12.25
N ARG A 9 2.35 -17.15 13.07
CA ARG A 9 2.25 -16.82 14.49
C ARG A 9 1.87 -15.34 14.61
N LEU A 10 0.56 -15.07 14.73
CA LEU A 10 0.03 -13.72 14.89
C LEU A 10 0.17 -13.28 16.35
N PHE A 11 0.73 -12.09 16.57
CA PHE A 11 0.49 -11.34 17.80
C PHE A 11 -0.96 -10.79 17.71
N ASP A 12 -1.82 -11.20 18.63
CA ASP A 12 -3.22 -10.76 18.78
C ASP A 12 -4.16 -10.89 17.56
N GLY A 13 -3.87 -11.77 16.60
CA GLY A 13 -4.77 -12.06 15.47
C GLY A 13 -4.80 -10.99 14.37
N HIS A 14 -3.84 -10.06 14.35
CA HIS A 14 -3.72 -9.04 13.31
C HIS A 14 -2.48 -9.27 12.44
N THR A 15 -2.69 -9.33 11.12
CA THR A 15 -1.59 -9.35 10.15
C THR A 15 -1.22 -7.91 9.80
N THR A 16 0.08 -7.60 9.85
CA THR A 16 0.61 -6.31 9.40
C THR A 16 1.43 -6.52 8.15
N TRP A 17 1.16 -5.72 7.12
CA TRP A 17 1.92 -5.68 5.89
C TRP A 17 2.68 -4.36 5.77
N ALA A 18 3.84 -4.39 5.14
CA ALA A 18 4.62 -3.19 4.83
C ALA A 18 5.34 -3.35 3.50
N ILE A 19 5.63 -2.21 2.87
CA ILE A 19 6.59 -2.07 1.77
C ILE A 19 7.83 -1.35 2.31
N PRO A 20 9.05 -1.68 1.86
CA PRO A 20 10.23 -0.90 2.15
C PRO A 20 10.18 0.46 1.43
N GLY A 21 10.48 1.53 2.17
CA GLY A 21 10.79 2.85 1.63
C GLY A 21 12.30 3.05 1.47
N ASN A 22 12.69 4.11 0.76
CA ASN A 22 14.09 4.39 0.44
C ASN A 22 14.98 4.66 1.68
N HIS A 23 14.36 4.97 2.83
CA HIS A 23 15.04 5.19 4.11
C HIS A 23 15.13 3.95 4.99
N ASP A 24 14.40 2.88 4.66
CA ASP A 24 14.49 1.63 5.42
C ASP A 24 15.78 0.88 5.06
N CYS A 25 16.32 1.10 3.87
CA CYS A 25 17.53 0.45 3.38
C CYS A 25 18.74 1.39 3.40
N GLN A 26 19.93 0.81 3.64
CA GLN A 26 21.18 1.56 3.57
C GLN A 26 21.39 2.07 2.13
N TYR A 27 21.86 3.31 1.99
CA TYR A 27 22.11 3.96 0.70
C TYR A 27 20.89 4.06 -0.25
N SER A 28 19.68 3.85 0.26
CA SER A 28 18.47 3.74 -0.58
C SER A 28 18.61 2.65 -1.64
N ASP A 29 19.08 1.48 -1.22
CA ASP A 29 19.29 0.32 -2.08
C ASP A 29 18.68 -0.94 -1.44
N LEU A 30 17.74 -1.57 -2.15
CA LEU A 30 17.00 -2.76 -1.69
C LEU A 30 17.91 -3.96 -1.42
N GLU A 31 19.13 -4.01 -1.97
CA GLU A 31 20.11 -5.06 -1.66
C GLU A 31 20.45 -5.13 -0.15
N TYR A 32 20.28 -4.01 0.57
CA TYR A 32 20.54 -3.92 2.01
C TYR A 32 19.31 -4.19 2.87
N LEU A 33 18.15 -4.52 2.28
CA LEU A 33 16.90 -4.72 3.02
C LEU A 33 17.05 -5.78 4.10
N ASP A 34 17.66 -6.94 3.79
CA ASP A 34 17.82 -8.06 4.72
C ASP A 34 18.68 -7.68 5.94
N SER A 35 19.54 -6.67 5.82
CA SER A 35 20.36 -6.16 6.93
C SER A 35 19.71 -5.01 7.71
N SER A 36 18.56 -4.51 7.24
CA SER A 36 17.85 -3.40 7.86
C SER A 36 16.99 -3.85 9.05
N ALA A 37 16.50 -2.87 9.83
CA ALA A 37 15.53 -3.15 10.88
C ALA A 37 14.23 -3.75 10.34
N LEU A 38 13.76 -3.27 9.18
CA LEU A 38 12.54 -3.78 8.54
C LEU A 38 12.74 -5.19 7.98
N GLY A 39 13.90 -5.48 7.39
CA GLY A 39 14.27 -6.84 6.94
C GLY A 39 14.22 -7.87 8.07
N ASN A 40 14.77 -7.52 9.23
CA ASN A 40 14.67 -8.38 10.42
C ASN A 40 13.20 -8.64 10.83
N TRP A 41 12.30 -7.67 10.66
CA TRP A 41 10.86 -7.86 10.94
C TRP A 41 10.18 -8.74 9.91
N PHE A 42 10.59 -8.67 8.64
CA PHE A 42 10.15 -9.60 7.61
C PHE A 42 10.62 -11.03 7.88
N GLU A 43 11.89 -11.21 8.22
CA GLU A 43 12.48 -12.53 8.50
C GLU A 43 11.80 -13.22 9.71
N THR A 44 11.50 -12.44 10.75
CA THR A 44 10.80 -12.96 11.95
C THR A 44 9.31 -13.20 11.73
N GLY A 45 8.74 -12.75 10.61
CA GLY A 45 7.31 -12.83 10.33
C GLY A 45 6.45 -11.89 11.18
N LEU A 46 7.07 -10.94 11.90
CA LEU A 46 6.36 -9.93 12.68
C LEU A 46 5.58 -8.98 11.76
N VAL A 47 6.17 -8.69 10.59
CA VAL A 47 5.55 -7.94 9.50
C VAL A 47 5.70 -8.77 8.22
N LYS A 48 4.70 -8.75 7.35
CA LYS A 48 4.80 -9.36 6.01
C LYS A 48 5.20 -8.30 4.99
N ARG A 49 6.16 -8.62 4.13
CA ARG A 49 6.49 -7.79 2.97
C ARG A 49 5.34 -7.86 1.97
N LEU A 50 4.81 -6.71 1.57
CA LEU A 50 3.74 -6.62 0.60
C LEU A 50 4.36 -6.54 -0.81
N SER A 51 4.14 -7.57 -1.62
CA SER A 51 4.47 -7.54 -3.05
C SER A 51 3.19 -7.61 -3.87
N GLU A 52 2.51 -8.76 -3.83
CA GLU A 52 1.17 -8.95 -4.35
C GLU A 52 0.44 -9.92 -3.44
N GLU A 53 -0.71 -9.50 -2.91
CA GLU A 53 -1.52 -10.29 -2.00
C GLU A 53 -2.99 -10.18 -2.39
N VAL A 54 -3.63 -11.31 -2.68
CA VAL A 54 -5.07 -11.35 -2.98
C VAL A 54 -5.81 -11.89 -1.76
N ILE A 55 -6.61 -11.04 -1.14
CA ILE A 55 -7.47 -11.40 0.00
C ILE A 55 -8.90 -11.50 -0.50
N SER A 56 -9.53 -12.65 -0.28
CA SER A 56 -10.95 -12.85 -0.56
C SER A 56 -11.76 -12.66 0.70
N ILE A 57 -12.69 -11.70 0.69
CA ILE A 57 -13.61 -11.41 1.80
C ILE A 57 -15.03 -11.63 1.28
N GLU A 58 -15.67 -12.72 1.71
CA GLU A 58 -16.99 -13.15 1.23
C GLU A 58 -17.04 -13.28 -0.30
N LYS A 59 -17.77 -12.39 -0.98
CA LYS A 59 -17.91 -12.34 -2.46
C LYS A 59 -16.95 -11.35 -3.12
N TYR A 60 -16.18 -10.60 -2.34
CA TYR A 60 -15.26 -9.60 -2.83
C TYR A 60 -13.85 -10.17 -2.90
N ARG A 61 -13.16 -9.92 -4.01
CA ARG A 61 -11.72 -10.17 -4.16
C ARG A 61 -11.02 -8.83 -4.09
N ILE A 62 -10.13 -8.69 -3.12
CA ILE A 62 -9.34 -7.49 -2.93
C ILE A 62 -7.88 -7.84 -3.22
N GLN A 63 -7.28 -7.14 -4.17
CA GLN A 63 -5.86 -7.30 -4.51
C GLN A 63 -5.09 -6.14 -3.88
N PHE A 64 -4.13 -6.46 -3.02
CA PHE A 64 -3.16 -5.51 -2.50
C PHE A 64 -1.88 -5.62 -3.32
N LEU A 65 -1.42 -4.50 -3.85
CA LEU A 65 -0.21 -4.40 -4.64
C LEU A 65 0.78 -3.52 -3.88
N GLY A 66 1.95 -4.08 -3.56
CA GLY A 66 3.06 -3.34 -3.01
C GLY A 66 3.95 -2.81 -4.14
N TRP A 67 4.32 -1.54 -4.07
CA TRP A 67 5.25 -0.92 -4.98
C TRP A 67 6.40 -0.29 -4.21
N GLU A 68 7.54 -0.95 -4.29
CA GLU A 68 8.76 -0.59 -3.59
C GLU A 68 9.56 0.44 -4.40
N PHE A 69 10.43 1.18 -3.72
CA PHE A 69 11.28 2.13 -4.42
C PHE A 69 12.23 1.41 -5.38
N GLY A 70 12.31 1.88 -6.63
CA GLY A 70 13.16 1.26 -7.66
C GLY A 70 12.56 0.03 -8.35
N ASP A 71 11.40 -0.47 -7.91
CA ASP A 71 10.67 -1.52 -8.60
C ASP A 71 9.78 -0.97 -9.72
N LEU A 72 9.42 -1.85 -10.65
CA LEU A 72 8.42 -1.55 -11.67
C LEU A 72 7.03 -1.43 -11.04
N LEU A 73 6.26 -0.45 -11.49
CA LEU A 73 4.88 -0.23 -11.05
C LEU A 73 3.99 -1.45 -11.43
N PRO A 74 3.41 -2.18 -10.45
CA PRO A 74 2.60 -3.38 -10.72
C PRO A 74 1.22 -3.01 -11.25
N LYS A 75 0.64 -3.74 -12.21
CA LYS A 75 -0.71 -3.45 -12.72
C LYS A 75 -1.81 -4.20 -11.96
N ALA A 76 -2.97 -3.56 -11.80
CA ALA A 76 -4.15 -4.18 -11.23
C ALA A 76 -4.74 -5.26 -12.14
N SER A 77 -5.32 -6.28 -11.52
CA SER A 77 -6.18 -7.24 -12.23
C SER A 77 -7.58 -6.67 -12.37
N ALA A 78 -8.18 -6.83 -13.56
CA ALA A 78 -9.54 -6.35 -13.83
C ALA A 78 -10.65 -7.12 -13.08
N ASP A 79 -10.32 -8.21 -12.38
CA ASP A 79 -11.28 -9.09 -11.68
C ASP A 79 -11.30 -8.92 -10.15
N ALA A 80 -10.60 -7.91 -9.63
CA ALA A 80 -10.50 -7.63 -8.20
C ALA A 80 -10.63 -6.12 -7.92
N PHE A 81 -11.00 -5.78 -6.69
CA PHE A 81 -10.86 -4.43 -6.17
C PHE A 81 -9.41 -4.22 -5.76
N SER A 82 -8.69 -3.35 -6.44
CA SER A 82 -7.23 -3.26 -6.34
C SER A 82 -6.77 -2.03 -5.57
N VAL A 83 -5.94 -2.28 -4.55
CA VAL A 83 -5.32 -1.27 -3.69
C VAL A 83 -3.82 -1.27 -3.93
N LEU A 84 -3.30 -0.21 -4.52
CA LEU A 84 -1.87 0.04 -4.61
C LEU A 84 -1.37 0.69 -3.33
N VAL A 85 -0.28 0.16 -2.78
CA VAL A 85 0.49 0.77 -1.69
C VAL A 85 1.90 1.00 -2.22
N GLY A 86 2.31 2.25 -2.36
CA GLY A 86 3.59 2.62 -2.96
C GLY A 86 4.41 3.56 -2.09
N HIS A 87 5.72 3.56 -2.27
CA HIS A 87 6.62 4.55 -1.66
C HIS A 87 7.16 5.51 -2.72
N ALA A 88 6.29 6.41 -3.20
CA ALA A 88 6.58 7.39 -4.25
C ALA A 88 5.95 8.77 -3.99
N PHE A 89 6.50 9.80 -4.64
CA PHE A 89 5.89 11.11 -4.84
C PHE A 89 4.76 11.03 -5.89
N TYR A 90 3.79 11.93 -5.79
CA TYR A 90 2.74 12.12 -6.80
C TYR A 90 3.01 13.37 -7.62
N GLU A 91 2.95 13.25 -8.96
CA GLU A 91 3.07 14.31 -9.99
C GLU A 91 4.41 15.08 -10.05
N SER A 92 5.06 15.34 -8.92
CA SER A 92 6.32 16.07 -8.88
C SER A 92 7.23 15.56 -7.78
N ALA A 93 8.47 15.24 -8.13
CA ALA A 93 9.53 15.11 -7.15
C ALA A 93 10.29 16.45 -7.02
N PRO A 94 10.58 16.91 -5.79
CA PRO A 94 11.54 17.99 -5.58
C PRO A 94 12.98 17.58 -5.94
N ILE A 95 13.23 16.28 -6.14
CA ILE A 95 14.55 15.70 -6.39
C ILE A 95 14.54 14.96 -7.73
N LYS A 96 15.58 15.14 -8.55
CA LYS A 96 15.72 14.48 -9.85
C LYS A 96 15.88 12.96 -9.68
N GLY A 97 14.78 12.23 -9.84
CA GLY A 97 14.74 10.78 -9.98
C GLY A 97 13.35 10.37 -10.44
N LYS A 98 13.21 9.76 -11.62
CA LYS A 98 11.91 9.32 -12.15
C LYS A 98 11.34 8.13 -11.37
N ASP A 99 12.22 7.37 -10.74
CA ASP A 99 11.91 6.06 -10.15
C ASP A 99 11.15 6.16 -8.81
N LEU A 100 10.86 7.38 -8.36
CA LEU A 100 10.09 7.69 -7.15
C LEU A 100 8.91 8.61 -7.44
N VAL A 101 8.50 8.81 -8.69
CA VAL A 101 7.34 9.63 -9.05
C VAL A 101 6.33 8.75 -9.76
N ILE A 102 5.09 8.82 -9.32
CA ILE A 102 3.95 8.29 -10.06
C ILE A 102 3.09 9.44 -10.57
N THR A 103 2.66 9.32 -11.80
CA THR A 103 1.76 10.26 -12.47
C THR A 103 0.31 9.79 -12.40
N GLU A 104 -0.62 10.72 -12.57
CA GLU A 104 -2.04 10.43 -12.70
C GLU A 104 -2.32 9.45 -13.85
N ASP A 105 -1.68 9.64 -15.00
CA ASP A 105 -1.82 8.74 -16.16
C ASP A 105 -1.41 7.31 -15.78
N GLU A 106 -0.29 7.12 -15.06
CA GLU A 106 0.15 5.79 -14.62
C GLU A 106 -0.81 5.15 -13.61
N ILE A 107 -1.46 5.94 -12.76
CA ILE A 107 -2.49 5.47 -11.82
C ILE A 107 -3.73 5.01 -12.58
N VAL A 108 -4.17 5.80 -13.56
CA VAL A 108 -5.34 5.49 -14.39
C VAL A 108 -5.08 4.26 -15.25
N GLU A 109 -3.95 4.21 -15.95
CA GLU A 109 -3.54 3.08 -16.78
C GLU A 109 -3.23 1.81 -15.97
N GLY A 110 -2.81 1.98 -14.71
CA GLY A 110 -2.55 0.89 -13.78
C GLY A 110 -3.82 0.19 -13.28
N GLY A 111 -4.98 0.84 -13.37
CA GLY A 111 -6.29 0.24 -13.12
C GLY A 111 -6.63 0.06 -11.63
N TYR A 112 -6.04 0.84 -10.73
CA TYR A 112 -6.29 0.72 -9.29
C TYR A 112 -7.56 1.45 -8.86
N ASP A 113 -8.30 0.88 -7.91
CA ASP A 113 -9.44 1.55 -7.26
C ASP A 113 -8.99 2.50 -6.15
N ILE A 114 -7.90 2.13 -5.45
CA ILE A 114 -7.30 2.93 -4.39
C ILE A 114 -5.79 2.95 -4.54
N VAL A 115 -5.17 4.11 -4.33
CA VAL A 115 -3.73 4.22 -4.20
C VAL A 115 -3.35 4.91 -2.89
N VAL A 116 -2.36 4.36 -2.20
CA VAL A 116 -1.81 4.85 -0.94
C VAL A 116 -0.31 5.08 -1.10
N LEU A 117 0.16 6.33 -1.00
CA LEU A 117 1.58 6.65 -1.22
C LEU A 117 2.31 7.17 0.03
N GLY A 118 3.36 6.48 0.47
CA GLY A 118 4.04 6.73 1.75
C GLY A 118 5.30 7.60 1.72
N HIS A 119 5.72 8.16 0.59
CA HIS A 119 6.99 8.89 0.49
C HIS A 119 6.85 10.40 0.77
N ASP A 120 5.77 11.02 0.26
CA ASP A 120 5.59 12.45 0.44
C ASP A 120 5.08 12.80 1.85
N HIS A 121 5.83 13.64 2.54
CA HIS A 121 5.48 14.14 3.86
C HIS A 121 4.54 15.35 3.80
N ALA A 122 4.12 15.86 2.63
CA ALA A 122 3.15 16.94 2.56
C ALA A 122 1.73 16.49 2.95
N LYS A 123 0.89 17.47 3.31
CA LYS A 123 -0.54 17.25 3.59
C LYS A 123 -1.33 17.57 2.32
N TYR A 124 -2.04 16.59 1.78
CA TYR A 124 -2.64 16.69 0.44
C TYR A 124 -4.16 16.87 0.25
N SER A 125 -5.12 16.60 1.11
CA SER A 125 -6.51 16.28 0.67
C SER A 125 -6.58 15.03 -0.23
N PRO A 126 -7.61 14.19 -0.08
CA PRO A 126 -7.80 13.07 -0.98
C PRO A 126 -8.12 13.58 -2.38
N ILE A 127 -7.58 12.91 -3.39
CA ILE A 127 -7.87 13.21 -4.78
C ILE A 127 -8.78 12.10 -5.31
N THR A 128 -9.82 12.48 -6.04
CA THR A 128 -10.66 11.53 -6.77
C THR A 128 -10.26 11.58 -8.23
N LEU A 129 -9.91 10.43 -8.78
CA LEU A 129 -9.61 10.22 -10.19
C LEU A 129 -10.76 9.46 -10.85
N ASP A 130 -10.78 9.42 -12.18
CA ASP A 130 -11.86 8.79 -12.94
C ASP A 130 -12.09 7.32 -12.58
N ASN A 131 -11.04 6.62 -12.13
CA ASN A 131 -11.08 5.19 -11.77
C ASN A 131 -10.98 4.91 -10.27
N GLY A 132 -10.84 5.90 -9.38
CA GLY A 132 -10.56 5.61 -7.98
C GLY A 132 -10.28 6.77 -7.03
N TYR A 133 -9.84 6.41 -5.83
CA TYR A 133 -9.47 7.35 -4.76
C TYR A 133 -7.98 7.31 -4.46
N PHE A 134 -7.42 8.49 -4.23
CA PHE A 134 -6.02 8.70 -3.91
C PHE A 134 -5.86 9.16 -2.47
N LEU A 135 -5.09 8.40 -1.68
CA LEU A 135 -4.90 8.66 -0.26
C LEU A 135 -3.42 8.89 0.07
N PHE A 136 -3.15 10.00 0.73
CA PHE A 136 -1.85 10.28 1.31
C PHE A 136 -1.87 9.96 2.81
N PRO A 137 -1.00 9.07 3.31
CA PRO A 137 -0.95 8.63 4.70
C PRO A 137 -0.88 9.74 5.74
N ARG A 138 -0.28 10.89 5.41
CA ARG A 138 -0.25 12.02 6.37
C ARG A 138 -1.62 12.65 6.60
N LEU A 139 -2.58 12.53 5.66
CA LEU A 139 -3.97 12.89 5.94
C LEU A 139 -4.70 11.89 6.82
N LEU A 140 -4.33 10.62 6.74
CA LEU A 140 -4.94 9.54 7.51
C LEU A 140 -4.58 9.60 9.01
N GLN A 141 -3.63 10.48 9.40
CA GLN A 141 -3.32 10.76 10.81
C GLN A 141 -4.32 11.73 11.45
N GLU A 142 -5.01 12.55 10.64
CA GLU A 142 -5.86 13.64 11.15
C GLU A 142 -7.32 13.54 10.72
N ASN A 143 -7.66 12.82 9.65
CA ASN A 143 -9.03 12.74 9.15
C ASN A 143 -9.44 11.33 8.72
N PHE A 144 -10.56 10.88 9.28
CA PHE A 144 -11.28 9.69 8.86
C PHE A 144 -11.88 9.92 7.46
N LEU A 145 -11.53 9.07 6.51
CA LEU A 145 -12.24 9.01 5.24
C LEU A 145 -13.15 7.79 5.26
N GLY A 146 -14.44 8.04 5.45
CA GLY A 146 -15.46 7.05 5.18
C GLY A 146 -15.72 7.02 3.68
N TRP A 147 -15.21 6.00 2.99
CA TRP A 147 -15.68 5.69 1.64
C TRP A 147 -17.06 5.02 1.76
N LYS A 148 -18.03 5.40 0.91
CA LYS A 148 -19.25 4.62 0.70
C LYS A 148 -19.21 4.15 -0.74
N GLY A 149 -19.03 2.86 -0.95
CA GLY A 149 -19.01 2.30 -2.29
C GLY A 149 -20.33 2.51 -3.02
N GLY A 150 -20.27 3.04 -4.24
CA GLY A 150 -21.33 2.81 -5.23
C GLY A 150 -21.26 1.35 -5.69
N ASP A 151 -22.43 0.69 -5.78
CA ASP A 151 -22.76 -0.67 -6.26
C ASP A 151 -21.90 -1.88 -5.81
N SER A 152 -20.75 -1.66 -5.18
CA SER A 152 -19.80 -2.67 -4.71
C SER A 152 -20.11 -3.20 -3.32
N GLY A 153 -21.14 -2.70 -2.63
CA GLY A 153 -21.65 -3.25 -1.38
C GLY A 153 -20.67 -3.31 -0.20
N ILE A 154 -19.53 -2.63 -0.26
CA ILE A 154 -18.64 -2.36 0.87
C ILE A 154 -19.05 -0.97 1.43
N THR A 155 -19.37 -0.88 2.72
CA THR A 155 -20.00 0.33 3.28
C THR A 155 -19.02 1.32 3.90
N SER A 156 -17.84 0.86 4.37
CA SER A 156 -16.69 1.72 4.64
C SER A 156 -15.34 1.01 4.66
N LEU A 157 -14.30 1.75 4.24
CA LEU A 157 -12.90 1.37 4.33
C LEU A 157 -12.17 2.41 5.19
N LYS A 158 -11.64 2.02 6.35
CA LYS A 158 -10.95 2.96 7.25
C LYS A 158 -9.46 2.73 7.21
N PHE A 159 -8.71 3.78 6.94
CA PHE A 159 -7.26 3.78 7.06
C PHE A 159 -6.85 4.52 8.34
N LYS A 160 -5.98 3.92 9.16
CA LYS A 160 -5.37 4.60 10.32
C LYS A 160 -3.86 4.56 10.18
N THR A 161 -3.23 5.72 10.06
CA THR A 161 -1.77 5.82 9.98
C THR A 161 -1.16 6.20 11.33
N ALA A 162 -0.05 5.55 11.70
CA ALA A 162 0.79 5.98 12.81
C ALA A 162 1.82 7.02 12.33
N ALA A 163 2.36 7.81 13.27
CA ALA A 163 3.37 8.85 13.05
C ALA A 163 4.61 8.36 12.26
N CYS A 164 4.83 7.05 12.19
CA CYS A 164 5.98 6.38 11.58
C CYS A 164 5.60 5.49 10.37
N GLY A 165 4.61 5.88 9.54
CA GLY A 165 4.35 5.23 8.24
C GLY A 165 3.52 3.94 8.24
N HIS A 166 3.02 3.47 9.39
CA HIS A 166 2.20 2.25 9.44
C HIS A 166 0.73 2.55 9.18
N SER A 167 0.12 1.96 8.15
CA SER A 167 -1.31 2.11 7.82
C SER A 167 -2.10 0.86 8.24
N LYS A 168 -3.24 1.02 8.92
CA LYS A 168 -4.20 -0.05 9.21
C LYS A 168 -5.44 0.07 8.35
N LEU A 169 -5.94 -1.04 7.81
CA LEU A 169 -7.16 -1.11 7.03
C LEU A 169 -8.28 -1.79 7.83
N HIS A 170 -9.45 -1.16 7.95
CA HIS A 170 -10.65 -1.77 8.50
C HIS A 170 -11.78 -1.81 7.48
N PHE A 171 -12.42 -2.96 7.36
CA PHE A 171 -13.67 -3.16 6.63
C PHE A 171 -14.84 -3.16 7.62
N GLU A 172 -15.86 -2.35 7.37
CA GLU A 172 -17.16 -2.48 8.03
C GLU A 172 -18.20 -2.89 6.99
N ASN A 173 -19.03 -3.87 7.33
CA ASN A 173 -20.22 -4.28 6.58
C ASN A 173 -21.42 -3.43 7.03
#